data_AF-A0A1W9J1X2-F1
#
_entry.id   AF-A0A1W9J1X2-F1
#
_cell.length_a   1.000
_cell.length_b   1.000
_cell.length_c   1.000
_cell.angle_alpha   90.00
_cell.angle_beta   90.00
_cell.angle_gamma   90.00
#
_symmetry.space_group_name_H-M   'P 1'
#
loop_
_entity.id
_entity.type
_entity.pdbx_description
1 polymer ?
#
loop_
_entity_poly.entity_id
_entity_poly.type
_entity_poly.pdbx_seq_one_letter_code
_entity_poly.pdbx_strand_id
1 'polypeptide(L)'
;MKLPAIAIFLEALIFFPLSVSASAFYSITELPSYPGGTSPLDINISGQVAVGVYRGGFGVDDYLTGPGGSLPVTYYSPVLGSSSGGIAGINDKGQAVGWRMDLDNTGFHQYAFYTQPNSTSFTYINTVGKDARATDINNSGRVVGSSGEYMRERAFISAPDLITAIDLGTLGGVSSYANGINDMGNVVGESKLSSGQTHASLPARMVQI
;
A
#
# COMPACT_ATOMS: atom_id res chain seq x y z
N MET A 1 14.62 14.39 -91.91
CA MET A 1 14.13 13.36 -90.98
C MET A 1 14.88 13.55 -89.66
N LYS A 2 14.27 14.20 -88.66
CA LYS A 2 14.88 14.49 -87.35
C LYS A 2 14.36 13.44 -86.35
N LEU A 3 15.25 12.76 -85.64
CA LEU A 3 14.91 11.89 -84.51
C LEU A 3 14.52 12.77 -83.30
N PRO A 4 13.50 12.41 -82.49
CA PRO A 4 13.22 13.12 -81.24
C PRO A 4 14.14 12.60 -80.13
N ALA A 5 14.60 13.51 -79.28
CA ALA A 5 15.37 13.20 -78.08
C ALA A 5 14.47 12.53 -77.03
N ILE A 6 14.90 11.38 -76.51
CA ILE A 6 14.27 10.69 -75.37
C ILE A 6 14.74 11.40 -74.10
N ALA A 7 13.82 12.09 -73.41
CA ALA A 7 14.07 12.61 -72.08
C ALA A 7 13.89 11.47 -71.06
N ILE A 8 14.97 11.10 -70.37
CA ILE A 8 14.93 10.17 -69.24
C ILE A 8 14.57 11.01 -68.00
N PHE A 9 13.36 10.84 -67.47
CA PHE A 9 13.00 11.36 -66.15
C PHE A 9 13.58 10.42 -65.08
N LEU A 10 14.51 10.93 -64.28
CA LEU A 10 15.02 10.24 -63.10
C LEU A 10 14.12 10.61 -61.92
N GLU A 11 13.17 9.74 -61.57
CA GLU A 11 12.40 9.92 -60.33
C GLU A 11 13.29 9.61 -59.13
N ALA A 12 13.58 10.63 -58.34
CA ALA A 12 14.22 10.47 -57.05
C ALA A 12 13.23 9.83 -56.07
N LEU A 13 13.39 8.52 -55.81
CA LEU A 13 12.63 7.81 -54.79
C LEU A 13 13.09 8.30 -53.42
N ILE A 14 12.35 9.25 -52.82
CA ILE A 14 12.62 9.72 -51.46
C ILE A 14 12.17 8.61 -50.49
N PHE A 15 13.14 7.86 -49.95
CA PHE A 15 12.92 6.97 -48.82
C PHE A 15 12.74 7.81 -47.55
N PHE A 16 11.52 7.93 -47.05
CA PHE A 16 11.31 8.30 -45.65
C PHE A 16 11.57 7.04 -44.80
N PRO A 17 12.50 7.06 -43.83
CA PRO A 17 12.52 6.00 -42.85
C PRO A 17 11.20 6.07 -42.09
N LEU A 18 10.38 5.01 -42.16
CA LEU A 18 9.33 4.76 -41.20
C LEU A 18 10.00 4.53 -39.86
N SER A 19 10.21 5.60 -39.08
CA SER A 19 10.48 5.48 -37.66
C SER A 19 9.20 4.99 -37.00
N VAL A 20 9.03 3.68 -36.91
CA VAL A 20 8.11 3.07 -35.96
C VAL A 20 8.72 3.33 -34.59
N SER A 21 8.33 4.43 -33.93
CA SER A 21 8.56 4.51 -32.49
C SER A 21 7.69 3.43 -31.86
N ALA A 22 8.33 2.42 -31.29
CA ALA A 22 7.65 1.58 -30.33
C ALA A 22 7.23 2.50 -29.18
N SER A 23 5.95 2.90 -29.16
CA SER A 23 5.37 3.46 -27.94
C SER A 23 5.60 2.41 -26.86
N ALA A 24 6.36 2.75 -25.83
CA ALA A 24 6.45 1.87 -24.68
C ALA A 24 5.02 1.66 -24.17
N PHE A 25 4.64 0.40 -23.90
CA PHE A 25 3.36 0.07 -23.25
C PHE A 25 3.31 0.52 -21.79
N TYR A 26 4.35 1.22 -21.32
CA TYR A 26 4.54 1.67 -19.95
C TYR A 26 5.21 3.04 -19.93
N SER A 27 4.95 3.79 -18.87
CA SER A 27 5.70 5.01 -18.51
C SER A 27 6.52 4.75 -17.26
N ILE A 28 7.72 5.32 -17.18
CA ILE A 28 8.53 5.34 -15.95
C ILE A 28 8.34 6.72 -15.32
N THR A 29 7.87 6.74 -14.08
CA THR A 29 7.80 7.95 -13.27
C THR A 29 8.80 7.83 -12.13
N GLU A 30 9.75 8.77 -12.06
CA GLU A 30 10.64 8.85 -10.91
C GLU A 30 9.88 9.43 -9.71
N LEU A 31 9.94 8.70 -8.59
CA LEU A 31 9.36 9.16 -7.33
C LEU A 31 10.34 10.07 -6.59
N PRO A 32 9.84 11.00 -5.74
CA PRO A 32 10.69 11.83 -4.91
C PRO A 32 11.64 10.99 -4.04
N SER A 33 12.95 11.26 -4.18
CA SER A 33 13.99 10.60 -3.39
C SER A 33 14.31 11.39 -2.12
N TYR A 34 14.66 10.67 -1.05
CA TYR A 34 15.12 11.23 0.21
C TYR A 34 16.55 10.78 0.51
N PRO A 35 17.39 11.61 1.15
CA PRO A 35 18.80 11.28 1.42
C PRO A 35 19.03 9.98 2.19
N GLY A 36 18.09 9.56 3.03
CA GLY A 36 18.18 8.28 3.76
C GLY A 36 17.53 7.10 3.03
N GLY A 37 16.96 7.31 1.85
CA GLY A 37 16.30 6.30 1.02
C GLY A 37 14.77 6.35 1.08
N THR A 38 14.15 5.90 0.01
CA THR A 38 12.69 5.74 -0.10
C THR A 38 12.38 4.34 -0.62
N SER A 39 11.29 3.74 -0.15
CA SER A 39 10.80 2.45 -0.65
C SER A 39 9.30 2.55 -0.97
N PRO A 40 8.88 2.27 -2.21
CA PRO A 40 7.47 2.13 -2.51
C PRO A 40 6.91 0.89 -1.78
N LEU A 41 5.70 1.02 -1.24
CA LEU A 41 5.06 0.01 -0.41
C LEU A 41 3.80 -0.54 -1.07
N ASP A 42 2.98 0.34 -1.66
CA ASP A 42 1.73 -0.03 -2.32
C ASP A 42 1.30 1.02 -3.36
N ILE A 43 0.43 0.64 -4.30
CA ILE A 43 -0.06 1.50 -5.39
C ILE A 43 -1.54 1.23 -5.70
N ASN A 44 -2.31 2.30 -5.92
CA ASN A 44 -3.72 2.19 -6.33
C ASN A 44 -3.94 2.39 -7.83
N ILE A 45 -5.17 2.16 -8.31
CA ILE A 45 -5.50 2.23 -9.75
C ILE A 45 -5.31 3.63 -10.37
N SER A 46 -5.34 4.68 -9.54
CA SER A 46 -5.08 6.05 -9.99
C SER A 46 -3.58 6.35 -10.12
N GLY A 47 -2.71 5.39 -9.82
CA GLY A 47 -1.27 5.52 -9.86
C GLY A 47 -0.69 6.27 -8.66
N GLN A 48 -1.44 6.38 -7.56
CA GLN A 48 -0.89 6.91 -6.32
C GLN A 48 -0.06 5.86 -5.60
N VAL A 49 1.12 6.23 -5.13
CA VAL A 49 2.07 5.32 -4.49
C VAL A 49 2.22 5.70 -3.02
N ALA A 50 1.99 4.73 -2.14
CA ALA A 50 2.40 4.81 -0.74
C ALA A 50 3.90 4.52 -0.64
N VAL A 51 4.66 5.42 -0.01
CA VAL A 51 6.11 5.36 0.04
C VAL A 51 6.59 5.53 1.48
N GLY A 52 7.42 4.60 1.94
CA GLY A 52 8.20 4.73 3.17
C GLY A 52 9.49 5.52 2.93
N VAL A 53 9.85 6.37 3.87
CA VAL A 53 11.04 7.21 3.86
C VAL A 53 11.91 6.88 5.06
N TYR A 54 13.13 6.44 4.81
CA TYR A 54 14.08 6.14 5.86
C TYR A 54 14.83 7.42 6.22
N ARG A 55 14.67 7.92 7.45
CA ARG A 55 15.58 8.91 8.03
C ARG A 55 16.48 8.17 9.00
N GLY A 56 17.80 8.22 8.81
CA GLY A 56 18.76 7.52 9.66
C GLY A 56 18.58 7.88 11.14
N GLY A 57 17.90 7.01 11.89
CA GLY A 57 17.55 7.18 13.31
C GLY A 57 16.04 7.02 13.57
N PHE A 58 15.64 5.90 14.19
CA PHE A 58 14.33 5.51 14.79
C PHE A 58 12.98 5.97 14.16
N GLY A 59 12.95 6.62 13.00
CA GLY A 59 11.73 7.10 12.36
C GLY A 59 11.71 6.78 10.87
N VAL A 60 10.71 5.99 10.47
CA VAL A 60 10.27 5.94 9.08
C VAL A 60 9.17 7.00 8.97
N ASP A 61 9.37 7.99 8.10
CA ASP A 61 8.27 8.85 7.66
C ASP A 61 7.59 8.16 6.48
N ASP A 62 6.34 8.47 6.20
CA ASP A 62 5.69 8.00 4.98
C ASP A 62 5.16 9.17 4.17
N TYR A 63 4.99 8.98 2.88
CA TYR A 63 4.19 9.87 2.07
C TYR A 63 3.31 9.10 1.09
N LEU A 64 2.25 9.77 0.63
CA LEU A 64 1.43 9.35 -0.47
C LEU A 64 1.61 10.30 -1.65
N THR A 65 1.85 9.80 -2.86
CA THR A 65 1.90 10.65 -4.07
C THR A 65 0.50 11.11 -4.51
N GLY A 66 0.47 12.16 -5.32
CA GLY A 66 -0.69 12.47 -6.14
C GLY A 66 -0.95 11.39 -7.22
N PRO A 67 -2.12 11.43 -7.88
CA PRO A 67 -2.45 10.52 -8.98
C PRO A 67 -1.37 10.50 -10.08
N GLY A 68 -1.12 9.33 -10.66
CA GLY A 68 -0.06 9.12 -11.65
C GLY A 68 1.36 9.32 -11.11
N GLY A 69 1.55 9.23 -9.79
CA GLY A 69 2.84 9.47 -9.14
C GLY A 69 3.22 10.95 -9.01
N SER A 70 2.29 11.87 -9.26
CA SER A 70 2.58 13.30 -9.31
C SER A 70 2.83 13.91 -7.93
N LEU A 71 3.50 15.07 -7.92
CA LEU A 71 3.46 16.00 -6.78
C LEU A 71 2.11 16.75 -6.74
N PRO A 72 1.68 17.29 -5.58
CA PRO A 72 2.34 17.23 -4.27
C PRO A 72 2.21 15.84 -3.61
N VAL A 73 3.19 15.51 -2.77
CA VAL A 73 3.13 14.36 -1.87
C VAL A 73 2.52 14.76 -0.52
N THR A 74 1.69 13.89 0.02
CA THR A 74 1.04 14.00 1.32
C THR A 74 1.97 13.36 2.36
N TYR A 75 2.74 14.16 3.09
CA TYR A 75 3.65 13.67 4.13
C TYR A 75 2.90 13.33 5.42
N TYR A 76 3.15 12.15 5.95
CA TYR A 76 2.72 11.74 7.27
C TYR A 76 3.91 11.86 8.21
N SER A 77 4.29 13.10 8.54
CA SER A 77 5.30 13.35 9.57
C SER A 77 4.75 12.91 10.94
N PRO A 78 5.58 12.31 11.81
CA PRO A 78 5.19 12.10 13.18
C PRO A 78 4.82 13.44 13.84
N VAL A 79 3.73 13.44 14.60
CA VAL A 79 3.46 14.51 15.56
C VAL A 79 4.65 14.55 16.52
N LEU A 80 5.11 15.75 16.91
CA LEU A 80 6.20 15.93 17.87
C LEU A 80 6.01 14.98 19.08
N GLY A 81 6.86 13.96 19.18
CA GLY A 81 6.81 12.95 20.24
C GLY A 81 6.42 11.52 19.82
N SER A 82 6.01 11.25 18.58
CA SER A 82 5.76 9.89 18.09
C SER A 82 6.92 9.34 17.24
N SER A 83 7.25 8.07 17.46
CA SER A 83 8.47 7.41 17.00
C SER A 83 8.10 6.18 16.18
N SER A 84 8.43 6.16 14.89
CA SER A 84 8.24 5.04 13.94
C SER A 84 6.79 4.68 13.57
N GLY A 85 6.57 4.44 12.29
CA GLY A 85 5.29 4.03 11.71
C GLY A 85 5.46 3.70 10.22
N GLY A 86 4.43 3.15 9.59
CA GLY A 86 4.47 2.85 8.15
C GLY A 86 3.07 2.83 7.57
N ILE A 87 2.89 3.32 6.34
CA ILE A 87 1.73 2.96 5.50
C ILE A 87 1.95 1.52 5.04
N ALA A 88 0.93 0.68 5.15
CA ALA A 88 0.95 -0.70 4.69
C ALA A 88 0.15 -0.90 3.41
N GLY A 89 -0.92 -0.13 3.21
CA GLY A 89 -1.78 -0.26 2.03
C GLY A 89 -2.56 1.00 1.69
N ILE A 90 -3.03 1.06 0.45
CA ILE A 90 -3.85 2.14 -0.11
C ILE A 90 -4.95 1.59 -1.02
N ASN A 91 -6.15 2.15 -0.91
CA ASN A 91 -7.25 1.85 -1.84
C ASN A 91 -7.40 2.89 -2.96
N ASP A 92 -8.30 2.62 -3.92
CA ASP A 92 -8.52 3.47 -5.10
C ASP A 92 -9.17 4.82 -4.79
N LYS A 93 -9.66 5.01 -3.56
CA LYS A 93 -10.13 6.32 -3.08
C LYS A 93 -8.99 7.18 -2.55
N GLY A 94 -7.77 6.67 -2.48
CA GLY A 94 -6.63 7.37 -1.88
C GLY A 94 -6.65 7.34 -0.35
N GLN A 95 -7.34 6.37 0.26
CA GLN A 95 -7.28 6.13 1.70
C GLN A 95 -6.10 5.22 1.98
N ALA A 96 -5.27 5.60 2.95
CA ALA A 96 -4.10 4.84 3.37
C ALA A 96 -4.34 4.24 4.75
N VAL A 97 -3.76 3.08 5.00
CA VAL A 97 -3.76 2.41 6.31
C VAL A 97 -2.37 2.01 6.72
N GLY A 98 -2.18 1.80 8.01
CA GLY A 98 -0.92 1.30 8.52
C GLY A 98 -0.89 1.34 10.03
N TRP A 99 0.27 1.68 10.59
CA TRP A 99 0.45 1.82 12.02
C TRP A 99 1.34 3.01 12.39
N ARG A 100 1.13 3.52 13.60
CA ARG A 100 1.94 4.54 14.25
C ARG A 100 2.30 4.06 15.64
N MET A 101 3.50 4.36 16.11
CA MET A 101 3.87 4.10 17.49
C MET A 101 3.80 5.39 18.30
N ASP A 102 2.97 5.36 19.34
CA ASP A 102 2.74 6.47 20.25
C ASP A 102 3.13 6.09 21.68
N LEU A 103 3.53 7.11 22.46
CA LEU A 103 3.81 6.98 23.88
C LEU A 103 2.58 7.36 24.70
N ASP A 104 2.09 6.44 25.52
CA ASP A 104 1.07 6.71 26.54
C ASP A 104 1.61 6.45 27.96
N ASN A 105 0.75 6.55 28.97
CA ASN A 105 1.11 6.34 30.38
C ASN A 105 1.52 4.89 30.72
N THR A 106 1.38 3.95 29.78
CA THR A 106 1.76 2.55 29.89
C THR A 106 2.95 2.15 29.00
N GLY A 107 3.46 3.06 28.16
CA GLY A 107 4.66 2.83 27.33
C GLY A 107 4.45 3.17 25.86
N PHE A 108 5.38 2.70 25.01
CA PHE A 108 5.25 2.80 23.56
C PHE A 108 4.35 1.69 23.05
N HIS A 109 3.31 2.05 22.30
CA HIS A 109 2.34 1.11 21.71
C HIS A 109 2.13 1.41 20.24
N GLN A 110 1.85 0.37 19.46
CA GLN A 110 1.44 0.51 18.06
C GLN A 110 -0.07 0.72 17.95
N TYR A 111 -0.47 1.66 17.10
CA TYR A 111 -1.86 1.98 16.81
C TYR A 111 -2.10 1.90 15.31
N ALA A 112 -3.04 1.03 14.92
CA ALA A 112 -3.49 0.94 13.55
C ALA A 112 -4.21 2.23 13.18
N PHE A 113 -3.89 2.81 12.03
CA PHE A 113 -4.54 4.03 11.55
C PHE A 113 -5.16 3.84 10.18
N TYR A 114 -6.08 4.75 9.86
CA TYR A 114 -6.57 4.98 8.52
C TYR A 114 -6.56 6.47 8.19
N THR A 115 -6.62 6.83 6.91
CA THR A 115 -6.74 8.21 6.46
C THR A 115 -8.03 8.45 5.68
N GLN A 116 -8.48 9.70 5.72
CA GLN A 116 -9.49 10.15 4.74
C GLN A 116 -8.87 10.19 3.33
N PRO A 117 -9.69 10.06 2.27
CA PRO A 117 -9.22 10.15 0.88
C PRO A 117 -8.25 11.31 0.66
N ASN A 118 -7.02 10.99 0.25
CA ASN A 118 -5.97 11.96 -0.08
C ASN A 118 -5.60 12.93 1.06
N SER A 119 -5.77 12.52 2.32
CA SER A 119 -5.55 13.36 3.50
C SER A 119 -4.29 12.97 4.27
N THR A 120 -3.58 13.95 4.82
CA THR A 120 -2.53 13.73 5.83
C THR A 120 -3.11 13.40 7.21
N SER A 121 -4.39 13.72 7.44
CA SER A 121 -5.05 13.43 8.71
C SER A 121 -5.36 11.95 8.81
N PHE A 122 -4.86 11.34 9.88
CA PHE A 122 -5.14 9.96 10.23
C PHE A 122 -6.07 9.89 11.45
N THR A 123 -6.73 8.76 11.59
CA THR A 123 -7.53 8.41 12.76
C THR A 123 -7.19 6.98 13.15
N TYR A 124 -7.10 6.72 14.47
CA TYR A 124 -6.83 5.38 14.96
C TYR A 124 -8.06 4.50 14.86
N ILE A 125 -7.83 3.28 14.38
CA ILE A 125 -8.86 2.23 14.29
C ILE A 125 -9.09 1.72 15.71
N ASN A 126 -10.35 1.68 16.12
CA ASN A 126 -10.72 1.21 17.45
C ASN A 126 -10.65 -0.33 17.48
N THR A 127 -9.52 -0.85 17.95
CA THR A 127 -9.28 -2.30 18.08
C THR A 127 -9.41 -2.75 19.53
N VAL A 128 -9.64 -4.05 19.73
CA VAL A 128 -9.90 -4.63 21.05
C VAL A 128 -8.61 -4.75 21.88
N GLY A 129 -7.44 -4.84 21.24
CA GLY A 129 -6.14 -4.97 21.89
C GLY A 129 -5.27 -3.72 21.74
N LYS A 130 -4.32 -3.56 22.67
CA LYS A 130 -3.15 -2.69 22.46
C LYS A 130 -2.23 -3.33 21.42
N ASP A 131 -1.35 -2.55 20.81
CA ASP A 131 -0.48 -2.98 19.69
C ASP A 131 -1.26 -3.48 18.46
N ALA A 132 -1.79 -2.51 17.71
CA ALA A 132 -2.53 -2.76 16.50
C ALA A 132 -1.77 -2.32 15.25
N ARG A 133 -1.87 -3.11 14.19
CA ARG A 133 -1.32 -2.80 12.87
C ARG A 133 -2.35 -3.12 11.80
N ALA A 134 -2.65 -2.14 10.95
CA ALA A 134 -3.35 -2.40 9.70
C ALA A 134 -2.34 -2.88 8.64
N THR A 135 -2.73 -3.88 7.87
CA THR A 135 -1.91 -4.49 6.82
C THR A 135 -2.46 -4.24 5.43
N ASP A 136 -3.78 -4.10 5.29
CA ASP A 136 -4.41 -3.92 3.98
C ASP A 136 -5.81 -3.25 4.10
N ILE A 137 -6.27 -2.63 3.02
CA ILE A 137 -7.56 -1.92 2.92
C ILE A 137 -8.20 -2.18 1.56
N ASN A 138 -9.51 -2.47 1.55
CA ASN A 138 -10.26 -2.60 0.30
C ASN A 138 -10.97 -1.31 -0.13
N ASN A 139 -11.54 -1.28 -1.34
CA ASN A 139 -12.23 -0.12 -1.89
C ASN A 139 -13.53 0.25 -1.17
N SER A 140 -14.09 -0.66 -0.36
CA SER A 140 -15.22 -0.35 0.53
C SER A 140 -14.79 0.36 1.82
N GLY A 141 -13.48 0.51 2.06
CA GLY A 141 -12.93 1.11 3.27
C GLY A 141 -12.84 0.13 4.44
N ARG A 142 -12.96 -1.18 4.21
CA ARG A 142 -12.69 -2.19 5.25
C ARG A 142 -11.19 -2.40 5.35
N VAL A 143 -10.70 -2.44 6.58
CA VAL A 143 -9.29 -2.56 6.91
C VAL A 143 -9.07 -3.88 7.63
N VAL A 144 -8.00 -4.57 7.28
CA VAL A 144 -7.57 -5.78 8.00
C VAL A 144 -6.22 -5.58 8.64
N GLY A 145 -5.93 -6.43 9.61
CA GLY A 145 -4.67 -6.37 10.33
C GLY A 145 -4.65 -7.32 11.52
N SER A 146 -3.81 -6.98 12.48
CA SER A 146 -3.74 -7.67 13.77
C SER A 146 -3.73 -6.68 14.92
N SER A 147 -4.33 -7.06 16.04
CA SER A 147 -4.31 -6.31 17.29
C SER A 147 -4.17 -7.26 18.47
N GLY A 148 -3.40 -6.89 19.48
CA GLY A 148 -3.28 -7.68 20.71
C GLY A 148 -1.93 -7.53 21.37
N GLU A 149 -1.86 -7.92 22.63
CA GLU A 149 -0.67 -7.71 23.44
C GLU A 149 0.33 -8.87 23.31
N TYR A 150 1.61 -8.55 23.14
CA TYR A 150 2.73 -9.50 23.09
C TYR A 150 2.52 -10.61 22.03
N MET A 151 2.78 -11.87 22.40
CA MET A 151 2.70 -13.04 21.52
C MET A 151 1.24 -13.51 21.26
N ARG A 152 0.24 -12.66 21.51
CA ARG A 152 -1.21 -12.98 21.43
C ARG A 152 -1.98 -12.02 20.53
N GLU A 153 -1.37 -11.65 19.41
CA GLU A 153 -2.02 -10.85 18.37
C GLU A 153 -3.17 -11.62 17.71
N ARG A 154 -4.25 -10.91 17.40
CA ARG A 154 -5.47 -11.45 16.83
C ARG A 154 -5.79 -10.73 15.53
N ALA A 155 -6.04 -11.49 14.48
CA ALA A 155 -6.47 -10.96 13.21
C ALA A 155 -7.80 -10.22 13.38
N PHE A 156 -7.92 -9.04 12.76
CA PHE A 156 -9.18 -8.30 12.74
C PHE A 156 -9.56 -7.86 11.33
N ILE A 157 -10.85 -7.55 11.18
CA ILE A 157 -11.40 -6.77 10.07
C ILE A 157 -12.25 -5.63 10.64
N SER A 158 -12.11 -4.42 10.12
CA SER A 158 -12.96 -3.30 10.50
C SER A 158 -14.27 -3.27 9.72
N ALA A 159 -15.31 -2.73 10.36
CA ALA A 159 -16.45 -2.20 9.64
C ALA A 159 -16.02 -0.97 8.80
N PRO A 160 -16.74 -0.62 7.72
CA PRO A 160 -16.41 0.56 6.90
C PRO A 160 -16.41 1.90 7.66
N ASP A 161 -17.13 1.98 8.79
CA ASP A 161 -17.13 3.16 9.67
C ASP A 161 -15.87 3.24 10.56
N LEU A 162 -15.09 2.16 10.61
CA LEU A 162 -13.83 2.04 11.36
C LEU A 162 -13.98 2.19 12.88
N ILE A 163 -15.22 2.20 13.37
CA ILE A 163 -15.56 2.29 14.79
C ILE A 163 -15.48 0.91 15.45
N THR A 164 -15.74 -0.15 14.68
CA THR A 164 -15.77 -1.52 15.17
C THR A 164 -14.77 -2.39 14.40
N ALA A 165 -13.79 -2.95 15.11
CA ALA A 165 -12.95 -4.04 14.63
C ALA A 165 -13.49 -5.39 15.13
N ILE A 166 -13.67 -6.34 14.22
CA ILE A 166 -14.17 -7.69 14.46
C ILE A 166 -12.97 -8.64 14.51
N ASP A 167 -12.80 -9.37 15.62
CA ASP A 167 -11.81 -10.44 15.76
C ASP A 167 -12.19 -11.63 14.84
N LEU A 168 -11.25 -12.04 13.99
CA LEU A 168 -11.41 -13.16 13.06
C LEU A 168 -11.11 -14.52 13.70
N GLY A 169 -10.67 -14.53 14.96
CA GLY A 169 -10.37 -15.71 15.74
C GLY A 169 -9.00 -16.33 15.42
N THR A 170 -8.75 -17.50 16.00
CA THR A 170 -7.58 -18.33 15.71
C THR A 170 -8.01 -19.75 15.32
N LEU A 171 -7.10 -20.51 14.72
CA LEU A 171 -7.30 -21.95 14.44
C LEU A 171 -6.88 -22.83 15.63
N GLY A 172 -7.15 -22.36 16.86
CA GLY A 172 -6.89 -23.09 18.10
C GLY A 172 -5.55 -22.79 18.78
N GLY A 173 -4.65 -22.03 18.14
CA GLY A 173 -3.45 -21.48 18.78
C GLY A 173 -3.68 -20.09 19.37
N VAL A 174 -2.59 -19.45 19.77
CA VAL A 174 -2.61 -18.19 20.55
C VAL A 174 -2.64 -16.93 19.69
N SER A 175 -2.32 -17.00 18.40
CA SER A 175 -2.28 -15.83 17.52
C SER A 175 -2.79 -16.07 16.10
N SER A 176 -3.19 -14.98 15.45
CA SER A 176 -3.60 -14.90 14.05
C SER A 176 -3.29 -13.53 13.45
N TYR A 177 -3.10 -13.50 12.14
CA TYR A 177 -2.75 -12.30 11.38
C TYR A 177 -3.55 -12.28 10.08
N ALA A 178 -4.19 -11.15 9.78
CA ALA A 178 -4.75 -10.90 8.46
C ALA A 178 -3.73 -10.14 7.61
N ASN A 179 -3.43 -10.66 6.42
CA ASN A 179 -2.37 -10.16 5.54
C ASN A 179 -2.91 -9.46 4.28
N GLY A 180 -4.16 -9.71 3.92
CA GLY A 180 -4.76 -9.07 2.75
C GLY A 180 -6.28 -9.22 2.72
N ILE A 181 -6.92 -8.32 1.99
CA ILE A 181 -8.37 -8.27 1.78
C ILE A 181 -8.68 -7.90 0.34
N ASN A 182 -9.65 -8.58 -0.28
CA ASN A 182 -10.15 -8.18 -1.59
C ASN A 182 -11.38 -7.26 -1.48
N ASP A 183 -11.81 -6.69 -2.61
CA ASP A 183 -13.00 -5.81 -2.67
C ASP A 183 -14.32 -6.52 -2.33
N MET A 184 -14.37 -7.85 -2.46
CA MET A 184 -15.50 -8.65 -1.99
C MET A 184 -15.51 -8.85 -0.47
N GLY A 185 -14.48 -8.38 0.24
CA GLY A 185 -14.33 -8.50 1.69
C GLY A 185 -13.77 -9.85 2.15
N ASN A 186 -13.22 -10.67 1.25
CA ASN A 186 -12.54 -11.90 1.62
C ASN A 186 -11.16 -11.59 2.18
N VAL A 187 -10.87 -12.19 3.34
CA VAL A 187 -9.61 -11.97 4.05
C VAL A 187 -8.70 -13.18 3.91
N VAL A 188 -7.43 -12.93 3.63
CA VAL A 188 -6.35 -13.93 3.65
C VAL A 188 -5.40 -13.64 4.80
N GLY A 189 -4.82 -14.69 5.38
CA GLY A 189 -4.00 -14.55 6.59
C GLY A 189 -3.46 -15.89 7.09
N GLU A 190 -2.87 -15.86 8.27
CA GLU A 190 -2.26 -17.00 8.94
C GLU A 190 -2.72 -17.10 10.41
N SER A 191 -2.69 -18.30 10.97
CA SER A 191 -3.01 -18.51 12.39
C SER A 191 -2.19 -19.66 12.97
N LYS A 192 -1.75 -19.50 14.21
CA LYS A 192 -1.10 -20.58 14.96
C LYS A 192 -2.13 -21.66 15.32
N LEU A 193 -1.69 -22.91 15.25
CA LEU A 193 -2.46 -24.06 15.73
C LEU A 193 -2.17 -24.35 17.21
N SER A 194 -3.05 -25.12 17.86
CA SER A 194 -2.88 -25.55 19.25
C SER A 194 -1.61 -26.37 19.50
N SER A 195 -1.04 -27.00 18.47
CA SER A 195 0.22 -27.74 18.52
C SER A 195 1.48 -26.86 18.57
N GLY A 196 1.35 -25.53 18.50
CA GLY A 196 2.47 -24.59 18.51
C GLY A 196 3.24 -24.48 17.19
N GLN A 197 2.89 -25.27 16.17
CA GLN A 197 3.43 -25.09 14.82
C GLN A 197 2.81 -23.87 14.15
N THR A 198 3.66 -22.94 13.71
CA THR A 198 3.30 -21.94 12.70
C THR A 198 3.20 -22.67 11.36
N HIS A 199 1.99 -22.88 10.84
CA HIS A 199 1.83 -23.39 9.48
C HIS A 199 2.07 -22.25 8.50
N ALA A 200 3.33 -22.04 8.14
CA ALA A 200 3.65 -21.47 6.85
C ALA A 200 3.09 -22.45 5.80
N SER A 201 2.11 -21.99 5.02
CA SER A 201 1.40 -22.71 3.95
C SER A 201 0.34 -23.76 4.38
N LEU A 202 -0.82 -23.27 4.82
CA LEU A 202 -2.09 -23.81 4.36
C LEU A 202 -2.72 -22.72 3.45
N PRO A 203 -3.48 -23.06 2.39
CA PRO A 203 -4.16 -22.05 1.59
C PRO A 203 -4.96 -21.19 2.56
N ALA A 204 -4.71 -19.88 2.52
CA ALA A 204 -5.41 -18.89 3.31
C ALA A 204 -6.89 -19.27 3.33
N ARG A 205 -7.41 -19.69 4.49
CA ARG A 205 -8.83 -20.00 4.56
C ARG A 205 -9.52 -18.65 4.53
N MET A 206 -10.17 -18.35 3.41
CA MET A 206 -11.01 -17.16 3.29
C MET A 206 -12.00 -17.18 4.46
N VAL A 207 -11.86 -16.22 5.38
CA VAL A 207 -12.99 -15.90 6.24
C VAL A 207 -13.93 -15.11 5.36
N GLN A 208 -15.00 -15.77 4.91
CA GLN A 208 -16.14 -15.14 4.30
C GLN A 208 -17.05 -14.70 5.46
N ILE A 209 -17.32 -13.40 5.53
CA ILE A 209 -18.41 -12.85 6.36
C ILE A 209 -19.53 -12.43 5.43
#